data_AF-L5MAQ8-F1
#
_entry.id   AF-L5MAQ8-F1
#
_cell.length_a   1.000
_cell.length_b   1.000
_cell.length_c   1.000
_cell.angle_alpha   90.00
_cell.angle_beta   90.00
_cell.angle_gamma   90.00
#
_symmetry.space_group_name_H-M   'P 1'
#
loop_
_entity.id
_entity.type
_entity.pdbx_description
1 polymer ?
#
loop_
_entity_poly.entity_id
_entity_poly.type
_entity_poly.pdbx_seq_one_letter_code
_entity_poly.pdbx_strand_id
1 'polypeptide(L)'
;MLLFFIVGLLVHFVFFASIFDIYFTSPLVHGMAPQFTPLPPPARRLVLIVADGLRADALYEFDEKGNPRAPFIRNIIMHEGSWGISHTRVPTESRPGHVALIAGFYEDVSAVAKGWKENPVEFDSLLNQSKYTWSWGSPDIVSMFAKGATGNHVFTHSYDADSEDFGAKDVTKLDTWVFDNIKADVAPLMASLIGVPFPLNSVGILPVNYLNNTDAFKAESMYTNAKQILEQFKVTSIHFSYNTDITQFRQLCLDDIRRAFFLIFIPFVLVMCAFEAVQLTTQLSSKSISHYVIVMCMTIVLVFLNGLAQLLTTKKLGLCGQPKSHLI
;
A
#
# COMPACT_ATOMS: atom_id res chain seq x y z
N MET A 1 8.13 -28.23 56.52
CA MET A 1 7.94 -26.85 56.01
C MET A 1 8.62 -26.64 54.66
N LEU A 2 9.95 -26.73 54.56
CA LEU A 2 10.66 -26.55 53.29
C LEU A 2 10.23 -27.52 52.18
N LEU A 3 10.06 -28.81 52.49
CA LEU A 3 9.60 -29.82 51.53
C LEU A 3 8.21 -29.49 50.96
N PHE A 4 7.26 -29.10 51.83
CA PHE A 4 5.92 -28.70 51.40
C PHE A 4 5.94 -27.45 50.50
N PHE A 5 6.83 -26.50 50.80
CA PHE A 5 7.03 -25.31 49.95
C PHE A 5 7.60 -25.68 48.58
N ILE A 6 8.63 -26.54 48.53
CA ILE A 6 9.23 -27.00 47.27
C ILE A 6 8.23 -27.79 46.42
N VAL A 7 7.49 -28.73 47.03
CA VAL A 7 6.45 -29.51 46.33
C VAL A 7 5.33 -28.59 45.85
N GLY A 8 4.88 -27.65 46.68
CA GLY A 8 3.87 -26.66 46.29
C GLY A 8 4.33 -25.83 45.10
N LEU A 9 5.56 -25.31 45.13
CA LEU A 9 6.14 -24.52 44.04
C LEU A 9 6.28 -25.35 42.77
N LEU A 10 6.73 -26.61 42.86
CA LEU A 10 6.84 -27.52 41.72
C LEU A 10 5.47 -27.80 41.08
N VAL A 11 4.43 -28.02 41.87
CA VAL A 11 3.05 -28.19 41.37
C VAL A 11 2.57 -26.94 40.63
N HIS A 12 2.87 -25.74 41.14
CA HIS A 12 2.52 -24.49 40.45
C HIS A 12 3.30 -24.32 39.14
N PHE A 13 4.58 -24.69 39.10
CA PHE A 13 5.37 -24.69 37.87
C PHE A 13 4.81 -25.66 36.83
N VAL A 14 4.41 -26.87 37.25
CA VAL A 14 3.78 -27.85 36.35
C VAL A 14 2.45 -27.32 35.82
N PHE A 15 1.59 -26.75 36.66
CA PHE A 15 0.34 -26.14 36.20
C PHE A 15 0.59 -24.96 35.25
N PHE A 16 1.55 -24.10 35.57
CA PHE A 16 1.92 -22.99 34.69
C PHE A 16 2.42 -23.49 33.34
N ALA A 17 3.33 -24.47 33.31
CA ALA A 17 3.82 -25.07 32.07
C ALA A 17 2.69 -25.76 31.27
N SER A 18 1.74 -26.40 31.95
CA SER A 18 0.60 -27.07 31.30
C SER A 18 -0.32 -26.09 30.56
N ILE A 19 -0.44 -24.83 31.00
CA ILE A 19 -1.19 -23.80 30.28
C ILE A 19 -0.53 -23.54 28.92
N PHE A 20 0.80 -23.47 28.86
CA PHE A 20 1.48 -23.29 27.58
C PHE A 20 1.33 -24.50 26.67
N ASP A 21 1.46 -25.71 27.22
CA ASP A 21 1.30 -26.95 26.46
C ASP A 21 -0.13 -27.09 25.88
N ILE A 22 -1.17 -26.84 26.69
CA ILE A 22 -2.57 -26.99 26.26
C ILE A 22 -2.98 -25.90 25.26
N TYR A 23 -2.60 -24.64 25.47
CA TYR A 23 -3.11 -23.51 24.69
C TYR A 23 -2.20 -23.09 23.52
N PHE A 24 -0.91 -23.43 23.54
CA PHE A 24 0.06 -23.01 22.52
C PHE A 24 0.64 -24.18 21.71
N THR A 25 0.09 -25.39 21.87
CA THR A 25 0.35 -26.47 20.93
C THR A 25 -0.34 -26.19 19.61
N SER A 26 0.39 -26.37 18.51
CA SER A 26 -0.15 -26.15 17.17
C SER A 26 -1.31 -27.11 16.87
N PRO A 27 -2.44 -26.62 16.36
CA PRO A 27 -3.54 -27.47 15.91
C PRO A 27 -3.28 -28.10 14.54
N LEU A 28 -2.17 -27.75 13.87
CA LEU A 28 -1.86 -28.22 12.53
C LEU A 28 -1.41 -29.68 12.55
N VAL A 29 -2.08 -30.50 11.74
CA VAL A 29 -1.75 -31.91 11.53
C VAL A 29 -1.01 -32.06 10.21
N HIS A 30 0.06 -32.84 10.19
CA HIS A 30 0.88 -33.08 8.99
C HIS A 30 0.79 -34.53 8.53
N GLY A 31 1.22 -34.80 7.28
CA GLY A 31 1.30 -36.15 6.72
C GLY A 31 -0.01 -36.72 6.16
N MET A 32 -1.04 -35.89 6.01
CA MET A 32 -2.31 -36.29 5.39
C MET A 32 -2.19 -36.29 3.85
N ALA A 33 -2.93 -37.19 3.18
CA ALA A 33 -3.00 -37.23 1.72
C ALA A 33 -4.08 -36.26 1.19
N PRO A 34 -3.77 -35.43 0.16
CA PRO A 34 -4.73 -34.48 -0.40
C PRO A 34 -5.90 -35.20 -1.09
N GLN A 35 -7.09 -34.59 -1.00
CA GLN A 35 -8.32 -35.12 -1.58
C GLN A 35 -8.82 -34.17 -2.69
N PHE A 36 -9.43 -34.73 -3.75
CA PHE A 36 -9.97 -33.95 -4.86
C PHE A 36 -11.35 -34.46 -5.28
N THR A 37 -12.19 -33.53 -5.73
CA THR A 37 -13.50 -33.86 -6.31
C THR A 37 -13.31 -34.34 -7.75
N PRO A 38 -13.85 -35.50 -8.16
CA PRO A 38 -13.68 -36.03 -9.52
C PRO A 38 -14.56 -35.33 -10.58
N LEU A 39 -15.38 -34.35 -10.18
CA LEU A 39 -16.24 -33.57 -11.06
C LEU A 39 -15.53 -32.31 -11.58
N PRO A 40 -15.88 -31.80 -12.78
CA PRO A 40 -15.27 -30.59 -13.31
C PRO A 40 -15.58 -29.37 -12.41
N PRO A 41 -14.58 -28.52 -12.10
CA PRO A 41 -14.79 -27.32 -11.30
C PRO A 41 -15.56 -26.25 -12.08
N PRO A 42 -16.32 -25.38 -11.38
CA PRO A 42 -17.12 -24.32 -12.02
C PRO A 42 -16.26 -23.20 -12.63
N ALA A 43 -15.02 -23.02 -12.15
CA ALA A 43 -14.10 -21.99 -12.61
C ALA A 43 -12.70 -22.57 -12.83
N ARG A 44 -11.99 -22.03 -13.83
CA ARG A 44 -10.57 -22.35 -14.11
C ARG A 44 -9.60 -21.31 -13.55
N ARG A 45 -10.09 -20.12 -13.19
CA ARG A 45 -9.32 -18.99 -12.70
C ARG A 45 -10.10 -18.35 -11.55
N LEU A 46 -9.37 -17.96 -10.51
CA LEU A 46 -9.92 -17.26 -9.35
C LEU A 46 -9.17 -15.93 -9.21
N VAL A 47 -9.91 -14.84 -9.00
CA VAL A 47 -9.35 -13.53 -8.65
C VAL A 47 -9.83 -13.24 -7.24
N LEU A 48 -8.89 -13.10 -6.31
CA LEU A 48 -9.16 -12.77 -4.91
C LEU A 48 -8.70 -11.34 -4.65
N ILE A 49 -9.64 -10.47 -4.27
CA ILE A 49 -9.36 -9.09 -3.87
C ILE A 49 -9.69 -8.98 -2.38
N VAL A 50 -8.68 -8.67 -1.57
CA VAL A 50 -8.84 -8.47 -0.12
C VAL A 50 -8.54 -7.01 0.17
N ALA A 51 -9.54 -6.31 0.71
CA ALA A 51 -9.38 -4.94 1.17
C ALA A 51 -9.17 -4.94 2.68
N ASP A 52 -7.98 -4.56 3.12
CA ASP A 52 -7.62 -4.57 4.54
C ASP A 52 -8.44 -3.54 5.32
N GLY A 53 -8.92 -3.93 6.51
CA GLY A 53 -9.78 -3.10 7.36
C GLY A 53 -11.14 -2.73 6.78
N LEU A 54 -11.57 -3.28 5.63
CA LEU A 54 -12.87 -2.97 5.03
C LEU A 54 -14.02 -3.56 5.85
N ARG A 55 -14.68 -2.68 6.62
CA ARG A 55 -15.86 -3.06 7.40
C ARG A 55 -17.07 -3.27 6.50
N ALA A 56 -17.94 -4.19 6.91
CA ALA A 56 -19.19 -4.48 6.21
C ALA A 56 -20.10 -3.24 6.09
N ASP A 57 -20.26 -2.48 7.17
CA ASP A 57 -21.10 -1.28 7.21
C ASP A 57 -20.69 -0.20 6.21
N ALA A 58 -19.40 -0.06 5.89
CA ALA A 58 -18.91 0.85 4.86
C ALA A 58 -19.58 0.63 3.49
N LEU A 59 -20.06 -0.59 3.20
CA LEU A 59 -20.75 -0.93 1.95
C LEU A 59 -22.28 -0.77 2.02
N TYR A 60 -22.87 -0.79 3.22
CA TYR A 60 -24.33 -0.72 3.42
C TYR A 60 -24.83 0.63 3.94
N GLU A 61 -23.95 1.43 4.54
CA GLU A 61 -24.29 2.74 5.06
C GLU A 61 -24.71 3.71 3.96
N PHE A 62 -25.69 4.54 4.30
CA PHE A 62 -26.13 5.67 3.52
C PHE A 62 -25.50 6.94 4.08
N ASP A 63 -25.27 7.93 3.21
CA ASP A 63 -24.94 9.28 3.62
C ASP A 63 -26.16 9.99 4.24
N GLU A 64 -25.96 11.19 4.78
CA GLU A 64 -27.02 12.02 5.37
C GLU A 64 -28.13 12.39 4.36
N LYS A 65 -27.85 12.25 3.06
CA LYS A 65 -28.77 12.54 1.95
C LYS A 65 -29.51 11.29 1.45
N GLY A 66 -29.29 10.13 2.07
CA GLY A 66 -29.91 8.85 1.70
C GLY A 66 -29.26 8.15 0.49
N ASN A 67 -28.08 8.57 0.05
CA ASN A 67 -27.33 7.88 -1.02
C ASN A 67 -26.39 6.83 -0.43
N PRO A 68 -26.24 5.66 -1.08
CA PRO A 68 -25.31 4.65 -0.60
C PRO A 68 -23.87 5.15 -0.75
N ARG A 69 -23.02 4.88 0.26
CA ARG A 69 -21.61 5.30 0.25
C ARG A 69 -20.78 4.59 -0.82
N ALA A 70 -21.15 3.36 -1.19
CA ALA A 70 -20.49 2.57 -2.22
C ALA A 70 -21.48 2.16 -3.32
N PRO A 71 -21.95 3.09 -4.18
CA PRO A 71 -23.06 2.85 -5.11
C PRO A 71 -22.77 1.73 -6.11
N PHE A 72 -21.54 1.64 -6.62
CA PHE A 72 -21.13 0.61 -7.57
C PHE A 72 -21.14 -0.80 -6.94
N ILE A 73 -20.43 -0.97 -5.82
CA ILE A 73 -20.38 -2.25 -5.11
C ILE A 73 -21.77 -2.66 -4.62
N ARG A 74 -22.57 -1.71 -4.15
CA ARG A 74 -23.95 -1.97 -3.75
C ARG A 74 -24.81 -2.46 -4.91
N ASN A 75 -24.64 -1.88 -6.11
CA ASN A 75 -25.36 -2.36 -7.29
C ASN A 75 -25.03 -3.83 -7.61
N ILE A 76 -23.75 -4.20 -7.52
CA ILE A 76 -23.30 -5.59 -7.71
C ILE A 76 -23.93 -6.51 -6.66
N ILE A 77 -23.85 -6.12 -5.38
CA ILE A 77 -24.44 -6.86 -4.25
C ILE A 77 -25.93 -7.13 -4.44
N MET A 78 -26.68 -6.16 -4.98
CA MET A 78 -28.13 -6.24 -5.11
C MET A 78 -28.62 -6.99 -6.34
N HIS A 79 -27.84 -7.03 -7.43
CA HIS A 79 -28.35 -7.48 -8.73
C HIS A 79 -27.52 -8.57 -9.42
N GLU A 80 -26.22 -8.67 -9.15
CA GLU A 80 -25.32 -9.52 -9.95
C GLU A 80 -24.55 -10.55 -9.10
N GLY A 81 -24.20 -10.21 -7.86
CA GLY A 81 -23.30 -10.97 -7.01
C GLY A 81 -23.99 -11.81 -5.93
N SER A 82 -23.25 -12.78 -5.40
CA SER A 82 -23.56 -13.42 -4.12
C SER A 82 -22.72 -12.79 -3.03
N TRP A 83 -23.30 -12.54 -1.86
CA TRP A 83 -22.63 -11.87 -0.76
C TRP A 83 -23.02 -12.46 0.60
N GLY A 84 -22.18 -12.22 1.60
CA GLY A 84 -22.40 -12.57 2.99
C GLY A 84 -21.48 -11.78 3.93
N ILE A 85 -21.82 -11.75 5.21
CA ILE A 85 -20.99 -11.13 6.25
C ILE A 85 -20.08 -12.21 6.83
N SER A 86 -18.76 -12.01 6.72
CA SER A 86 -17.78 -12.87 7.36
C SER A 86 -17.46 -12.35 8.76
N HIS A 87 -17.58 -13.21 9.76
CA HIS A 87 -17.20 -12.89 11.14
C HIS A 87 -15.73 -13.26 11.37
N THR A 88 -14.89 -12.26 11.58
CA THR A 88 -13.49 -12.46 11.93
C THR A 88 -13.38 -12.99 13.36
N ARG A 89 -12.39 -13.87 13.58
CA ARG A 89 -11.99 -14.28 14.94
C ARG A 89 -10.83 -13.43 15.42
N VAL A 90 -10.67 -13.38 16.74
CA VAL A 90 -9.50 -12.77 17.36
C VAL A 90 -8.26 -13.65 17.15
N PRO A 91 -7.07 -13.07 16.92
CA PRO A 91 -6.81 -11.63 16.77
C PRO A 91 -7.27 -11.11 15.40
N THR A 92 -7.92 -9.93 15.38
CA THR A 92 -8.45 -9.29 14.17
C THR A 92 -7.36 -8.50 13.44
N GLU A 93 -6.28 -9.19 13.10
CA GLU A 93 -5.12 -8.67 12.39
C GLU A 93 -5.13 -9.18 10.93
N SER A 94 -4.38 -8.53 10.05
CA SER A 94 -4.34 -8.87 8.62
C SER A 94 -3.92 -10.32 8.39
N ARG A 95 -2.85 -10.78 9.06
CA ARG A 95 -2.29 -12.14 8.89
C ARG A 95 -3.30 -13.26 9.22
N PRO A 96 -3.89 -13.34 10.44
CA PRO A 96 -4.93 -14.31 10.77
C PRO A 96 -6.10 -14.33 9.78
N GLY A 97 -6.53 -13.15 9.31
CA GLY A 97 -7.61 -13.02 8.33
C GLY A 97 -7.26 -13.68 6.99
N HIS A 98 -6.05 -13.45 6.49
CA HIS A 98 -5.58 -14.04 5.24
C HIS A 98 -5.38 -15.55 5.35
N VAL A 99 -4.85 -16.06 6.48
CA VAL A 99 -4.71 -17.50 6.72
C VAL A 99 -6.08 -18.18 6.71
N ALA A 100 -7.07 -17.60 7.38
CA ALA A 100 -8.43 -18.14 7.39
C ALA A 100 -9.07 -18.15 5.99
N LEU A 101 -8.87 -17.10 5.21
CA LEU A 101 -9.43 -16.99 3.86
C LEU A 101 -8.78 -17.95 2.85
N ILE A 102 -7.45 -18.12 2.90
CA ILE A 102 -6.68 -18.78 1.85
C ILE A 102 -6.35 -20.24 2.22
N ALA A 103 -6.15 -20.52 3.50
CA ALA A 103 -5.81 -21.87 3.98
C ALA A 103 -6.95 -22.54 4.78
N GLY A 104 -8.00 -21.81 5.14
CA GLY A 104 -9.22 -22.40 5.71
C GLY A 104 -9.11 -22.82 7.17
N PHE A 105 -8.12 -22.32 7.92
CA PHE A 105 -7.98 -22.55 9.36
C PHE A 105 -7.66 -21.25 10.11
N TYR A 106 -7.90 -21.24 11.42
CA TYR A 106 -7.59 -20.08 12.26
C TYR A 106 -6.11 -20.05 12.62
N GLU A 107 -5.60 -18.85 12.84
CA GLU A 107 -4.19 -18.64 13.17
C GLU A 107 -3.66 -19.57 14.26
N ASP A 108 -2.44 -20.06 14.05
CA ASP A 108 -1.77 -20.91 15.02
C ASP A 108 -1.28 -20.06 16.21
N VAL A 109 -1.87 -20.30 17.37
CA VAL A 109 -1.55 -19.61 18.63
C VAL A 109 -0.10 -19.89 19.06
N SER A 110 0.51 -20.98 18.59
CA SER A 110 1.93 -21.27 18.79
C SER A 110 2.86 -20.18 18.21
N ALA A 111 2.39 -19.38 17.25
CA ALA A 111 3.12 -18.26 16.66
C ALA A 111 3.50 -17.15 17.68
N VAL A 112 2.82 -17.10 18.83
CA VAL A 112 3.18 -16.20 19.95
C VAL A 112 4.63 -16.41 20.38
N ALA A 113 5.13 -17.65 20.36
CA ALA A 113 6.50 -17.98 20.74
C ALA A 113 7.56 -17.36 19.80
N LYS A 114 7.18 -17.03 18.56
CA LYS A 114 8.03 -16.32 17.57
C LYS A 114 7.67 -14.84 17.43
N GLY A 115 6.92 -14.29 18.39
CA GLY A 115 6.54 -12.88 18.41
C GLY A 115 5.66 -12.46 17.24
N TRP A 116 4.84 -13.38 16.70
CA TRP A 116 3.89 -13.12 15.61
C TRP A 116 4.48 -12.66 14.27
N LYS A 117 5.81 -12.63 14.13
CA LYS A 117 6.49 -12.15 12.92
C LYS A 117 6.57 -13.19 11.81
N GLU A 118 6.62 -14.46 12.16
CA GLU A 118 6.68 -15.56 11.20
C GLU A 118 5.89 -16.75 11.70
N ASN A 119 5.27 -17.49 10.77
CA ASN A 119 4.56 -18.70 11.15
C ASN A 119 5.59 -19.77 11.57
N PRO A 120 5.52 -20.32 12.79
CA PRO A 120 6.50 -21.30 13.25
C PRO A 120 6.40 -22.63 12.51
N VAL A 121 5.23 -22.91 11.92
CA VAL A 121 4.87 -24.18 11.30
C VAL A 121 4.39 -23.90 9.87
N GLU A 122 4.95 -24.62 8.90
CA GLU A 122 4.51 -24.55 7.51
C GLU A 122 3.11 -25.15 7.36
N PHE A 123 2.27 -24.53 6.56
CA PHE A 123 0.89 -24.97 6.32
C PHE A 123 0.56 -24.98 4.84
N ASP A 124 -0.39 -25.83 4.47
CA ASP A 124 -0.89 -25.89 3.09
C ASP A 124 -1.92 -24.79 2.83
N SER A 125 -2.04 -24.35 1.58
CA SER A 125 -2.94 -23.27 1.20
C SER A 125 -3.50 -23.46 -0.21
N LEU A 126 -4.59 -22.75 -0.52
CA LEU A 126 -5.16 -22.76 -1.88
C LEU A 126 -4.11 -22.40 -2.95
N LEU A 127 -3.15 -21.53 -2.61
CA LEU A 127 -2.11 -21.09 -3.55
C LEU A 127 -1.13 -22.22 -3.87
N ASN A 128 -0.78 -23.04 -2.89
CA ASN A 128 0.06 -24.24 -3.08
C ASN A 128 -0.65 -25.29 -3.95
N GLN A 129 -1.97 -25.43 -3.78
CA GLN A 129 -2.79 -26.36 -4.57
C GLN A 129 -3.10 -25.82 -5.99
N SER A 130 -2.77 -24.56 -6.28
CA SER A 130 -3.00 -23.94 -7.57
C SER A 130 -1.89 -24.27 -8.57
N LYS A 131 -2.23 -24.32 -9.87
CA LYS A 131 -1.22 -24.54 -10.92
C LYS A 131 -0.25 -23.35 -11.04
N TYR A 132 -0.76 -22.13 -10.89
CA TYR A 132 0.00 -20.88 -10.88
C TYR A 132 -0.73 -19.84 -10.04
N THR A 133 0.02 -19.07 -9.28
CA THR A 133 -0.47 -17.95 -8.48
C THR A 133 0.39 -16.73 -8.76
N TRP A 134 -0.27 -15.58 -8.92
CA TRP A 134 0.37 -14.27 -8.88
C TRP A 134 -0.34 -13.44 -7.82
N SER A 135 0.45 -12.83 -6.94
CA SER A 135 -0.07 -12.08 -5.80
C SER A 135 0.68 -10.76 -5.66
N TRP A 136 -0.08 -9.70 -5.35
CA TRP A 136 0.43 -8.36 -5.14
C TRP A 136 -0.05 -7.86 -3.77
N GLY A 137 0.84 -7.32 -2.95
CA GLY A 137 0.45 -6.78 -1.65
C GLY A 137 1.59 -6.61 -0.66
N SER A 138 1.24 -6.55 0.62
CA SER A 138 2.20 -6.40 1.72
C SER A 138 3.21 -7.55 1.74
N PRO A 139 4.51 -7.26 1.92
CA PRO A 139 5.54 -8.28 2.07
C PRO A 139 5.25 -9.24 3.24
N ASP A 140 4.61 -8.79 4.31
CA ASP A 140 4.27 -9.64 5.47
C ASP A 140 3.19 -10.68 5.16
N ILE A 141 2.33 -10.39 4.18
CA ILE A 141 1.22 -11.28 3.80
C ILE A 141 1.61 -12.15 2.61
N VAL A 142 2.02 -11.55 1.48
CA VAL A 142 2.20 -12.31 0.25
C VAL A 142 3.41 -13.25 0.33
N SER A 143 4.48 -12.84 1.03
CA SER A 143 5.68 -13.68 1.16
C SER A 143 5.45 -14.92 2.02
N MET A 144 4.56 -14.84 3.01
CA MET A 144 4.22 -15.97 3.89
C MET A 144 3.67 -17.16 3.08
N PHE A 145 2.80 -16.91 2.10
CA PHE A 145 2.25 -17.98 1.28
C PHE A 145 3.20 -18.48 0.20
N ALA A 146 4.22 -17.70 -0.16
CA ALA A 146 5.26 -18.16 -1.09
C ALA A 146 6.34 -19.01 -0.41
N LYS A 147 6.68 -18.74 0.85
CA LYS A 147 7.69 -19.51 1.61
C LYS A 147 7.33 -20.99 1.71
N GLY A 148 6.04 -21.32 1.85
CA GLY A 148 5.53 -22.70 1.92
C GLY A 148 5.15 -23.32 0.57
N ALA A 149 5.32 -22.59 -0.54
CA ALA A 149 4.97 -23.10 -1.86
C ALA A 149 6.08 -24.00 -2.41
N THR A 150 5.75 -25.27 -2.62
CA THR A 150 6.67 -26.23 -3.25
C THR A 150 6.75 -25.99 -4.75
N GLY A 151 7.52 -24.99 -5.20
CA GLY A 151 7.95 -24.84 -6.60
C GLY A 151 7.81 -23.45 -7.21
N ASN A 152 8.30 -23.31 -8.45
CA ASN A 152 8.33 -22.07 -9.24
C ASN A 152 6.96 -21.73 -9.87
N HIS A 153 5.90 -21.71 -9.06
CA HIS A 153 4.54 -21.42 -9.55
C HIS A 153 3.77 -20.36 -8.74
N VAL A 154 4.27 -19.96 -7.57
CA VAL A 154 3.74 -18.86 -6.77
C VAL A 154 4.67 -17.66 -6.93
N PHE A 155 4.16 -16.60 -7.56
CA PHE A 155 4.89 -15.37 -7.83
C PHE A 155 4.35 -14.22 -6.99
N THR A 156 5.22 -13.66 -6.15
CA THR A 156 4.87 -12.57 -5.25
C THR A 156 5.50 -11.26 -5.70
N HIS A 157 4.69 -10.22 -5.77
CA HIS A 157 5.10 -8.85 -6.00
C HIS A 157 4.72 -8.05 -4.76
N SER A 158 5.69 -7.57 -4.01
CA SER A 158 5.44 -6.72 -2.85
C SER A 158 6.11 -5.37 -3.03
N TYR A 159 5.51 -4.34 -2.45
CA TYR A 159 6.20 -3.08 -2.23
C TYR A 159 7.24 -3.25 -1.11
N ASP A 160 8.10 -2.26 -0.97
CA ASP A 160 9.16 -2.27 0.05
C ASP A 160 8.59 -2.13 1.47
N ALA A 161 9.14 -2.85 2.44
CA ALA A 161 8.64 -2.86 3.82
C ALA A 161 8.65 -1.47 4.46
N ASP A 162 9.62 -0.62 4.09
CA ASP A 162 9.69 0.79 4.50
C ASP A 162 8.50 1.64 4.01
N SER A 163 7.69 1.12 3.09
CA SER A 163 6.48 1.75 2.57
C SER A 163 5.21 1.36 3.34
N GLU A 164 5.31 0.54 4.39
CA GLU A 164 4.20 0.22 5.33
C GLU A 164 3.95 1.31 6.38
N ASP A 165 4.56 2.49 6.25
CA ASP A 165 4.21 3.64 7.07
C ASP A 165 2.93 4.32 6.55
N PHE A 166 1.78 3.77 6.95
CA PHE A 166 0.46 4.32 6.62
C PHE A 166 0.17 5.68 7.28
N GLY A 167 1.05 6.17 8.16
CA GLY A 167 0.99 7.49 8.78
C GLY A 167 1.89 8.54 8.11
N ALA A 168 2.68 8.15 7.11
CA ALA A 168 3.60 9.05 6.42
C ALA A 168 2.88 10.13 5.60
N LYS A 169 3.58 11.23 5.31
CA LYS A 169 3.05 12.41 4.59
C LYS A 169 2.53 12.13 3.18
N ASP A 170 2.89 11.00 2.57
CA ASP A 170 2.51 10.66 1.20
C ASP A 170 1.67 9.38 1.14
N VAL A 171 0.36 9.56 1.29
CA VAL A 171 -0.65 8.50 1.17
C VAL A 171 -0.79 7.94 -0.25
N THR A 172 -0.20 8.57 -1.26
CA THR A 172 -0.36 8.17 -2.68
C THR A 172 0.67 7.14 -3.15
N LYS A 173 1.70 6.86 -2.34
CA LYS A 173 2.81 5.99 -2.70
C LYS A 173 2.36 4.56 -3.02
N LEU A 174 1.50 4.00 -2.18
CA LEU A 174 0.96 2.65 -2.39
C LEU A 174 -0.03 2.61 -3.54
N ASP A 175 -0.87 3.64 -3.70
CA ASP A 175 -1.78 3.74 -4.85
C ASP A 175 -1.01 3.76 -6.18
N THR A 176 0.09 4.52 -6.22
CA THR A 176 0.99 4.59 -7.38
C THR A 176 1.65 3.25 -7.63
N TRP A 177 2.15 2.58 -6.59
CA TRP A 177 2.72 1.24 -6.73
C TRP A 177 1.70 0.24 -7.28
N VAL A 178 0.47 0.21 -6.76
CA VAL A 178 -0.61 -0.65 -7.27
C VAL A 178 -0.89 -0.32 -8.73
N PHE A 179 -0.99 0.96 -9.07
CA PHE A 179 -1.23 1.42 -10.44
C PHE A 179 -0.14 0.93 -11.40
N ASP A 180 1.12 1.12 -11.04
CA ASP A 180 2.28 0.79 -11.89
C ASP A 180 2.44 -0.73 -12.08
N ASN A 181 2.08 -1.53 -11.07
CA ASN A 181 2.27 -2.99 -11.12
C ASN A 181 1.09 -3.74 -11.74
N ILE A 182 -0.12 -3.15 -11.81
CA ILE A 182 -1.34 -3.85 -12.23
C ILE A 182 -1.94 -3.28 -13.53
N LYS A 183 -1.93 -1.96 -13.76
CA LYS A 183 -3.00 -1.35 -14.55
C LYS A 183 -2.85 -1.46 -16.08
N ALA A 184 -1.63 -1.36 -16.61
CA ALA A 184 -1.44 -1.37 -18.05
C ALA A 184 -1.54 -2.81 -18.61
N ASP A 185 -0.87 -3.75 -17.95
CA ASP A 185 -0.60 -5.09 -18.48
C ASP A 185 -1.75 -6.09 -18.22
N VAL A 186 -2.67 -5.78 -17.30
CA VAL A 186 -3.83 -6.64 -17.02
C VAL A 186 -4.85 -6.64 -18.15
N ALA A 187 -5.05 -5.51 -18.84
CA ALA A 187 -5.94 -5.43 -19.99
C ALA A 187 -5.53 -6.37 -21.15
N PRO A 188 -4.26 -6.34 -21.65
CA PRO A 188 -3.80 -7.28 -22.66
C PRO A 188 -3.77 -8.72 -22.14
N LEU A 189 -3.44 -8.94 -20.86
CA LEU A 189 -3.51 -10.26 -20.24
C LEU A 189 -4.94 -10.83 -20.31
N MET A 190 -5.94 -10.09 -19.82
CA MET A 190 -7.34 -10.52 -19.86
C MET A 190 -7.81 -10.77 -21.29
N ALA A 191 -7.52 -9.84 -22.21
CA ALA A 191 -7.89 -9.98 -23.62
C ALA A 191 -7.35 -11.26 -24.24
N SER A 192 -6.07 -11.57 -23.99
CA SER A 192 -5.44 -12.82 -24.45
C SER A 192 -6.05 -14.08 -23.79
N LEU A 193 -6.40 -14.01 -22.50
CA LEU A 193 -6.93 -15.16 -21.75
C LEU A 193 -8.36 -15.56 -22.13
N ILE A 194 -9.18 -14.60 -22.56
CA ILE A 194 -10.58 -14.81 -22.95
C ILE A 194 -10.79 -14.72 -24.47
N GLY A 195 -9.75 -14.42 -25.24
CA GLY A 195 -9.78 -14.43 -26.70
C GLY A 195 -10.58 -13.28 -27.31
N VAL A 196 -10.57 -12.10 -26.69
CA VAL A 196 -11.23 -10.89 -27.21
C VAL A 196 -10.20 -9.90 -27.77
N PRO A 197 -10.62 -8.93 -28.60
CA PRO A 197 -9.71 -7.90 -29.10
C PRO A 197 -9.00 -7.14 -27.98
N PHE A 198 -7.72 -6.83 -28.18
CA PHE A 198 -6.96 -5.98 -27.28
C PHE A 198 -7.59 -4.57 -27.23
N PRO A 199 -7.82 -3.96 -26.06
CA PRO A 199 -8.51 -2.68 -25.97
C PRO A 199 -7.79 -1.57 -26.74
N LEU A 200 -8.56 -0.74 -27.44
CA LEU A 200 -8.04 0.22 -28.43
C LEU A 200 -7.04 1.23 -27.87
N ASN A 201 -7.23 1.64 -26.61
CA ASN A 201 -6.40 2.62 -25.90
C ASN A 201 -5.44 1.97 -24.89
N SER A 202 -5.26 0.65 -24.95
CA SER A 202 -4.35 -0.05 -24.06
C SER A 202 -2.91 0.27 -24.44
N VAL A 203 -2.14 0.74 -23.46
CA VAL A 203 -0.68 0.93 -23.55
C VAL A 203 0.10 -0.20 -22.89
N GLY A 204 -0.60 -1.26 -22.48
CA GLY A 204 -0.03 -2.37 -21.71
C GLY A 204 0.83 -3.32 -22.54
N ILE A 205 1.86 -3.85 -21.91
CA ILE A 205 2.67 -4.94 -22.44
C ILE A 205 2.03 -6.24 -21.99
N LEU A 206 1.92 -7.23 -22.88
CA LEU A 206 1.36 -8.52 -22.52
C LEU A 206 2.34 -9.25 -21.58
N PRO A 207 1.98 -9.54 -20.31
CA PRO A 207 2.89 -10.17 -19.38
C PRO A 207 2.92 -11.68 -19.66
N VAL A 208 3.72 -12.10 -20.63
CA VAL A 208 3.77 -13.48 -21.15
C VAL A 208 4.09 -14.54 -20.09
N ASN A 209 4.76 -14.16 -19.01
CA ASN A 209 5.04 -15.04 -17.87
C ASN A 209 3.77 -15.54 -17.17
N TYR A 210 2.64 -14.85 -17.36
CA TYR A 210 1.33 -15.19 -16.81
C TYR A 210 0.58 -16.20 -17.67
N LEU A 211 1.03 -16.43 -18.91
CA LEU A 211 0.39 -17.30 -19.87
C LEU A 211 1.04 -18.68 -19.87
N ASN A 212 0.38 -19.67 -19.25
CA ASN A 212 0.75 -21.07 -19.46
C ASN A 212 0.14 -21.61 -20.77
N ASN A 213 0.76 -21.28 -21.89
CA ASN A 213 0.35 -21.70 -23.23
C ASN A 213 1.58 -21.96 -24.13
N THR A 214 1.34 -22.49 -25.31
CA THR A 214 2.35 -22.71 -26.35
C THR A 214 3.08 -21.41 -26.72
N ASP A 215 4.34 -21.52 -27.13
CA ASP A 215 5.12 -20.35 -27.56
C ASP A 215 4.50 -19.68 -28.79
N ALA A 216 3.86 -20.47 -29.66
CA ALA A 216 3.08 -19.93 -30.79
C ALA A 216 1.94 -19.02 -30.31
N PHE A 217 1.15 -19.46 -29.32
CA PHE A 217 0.08 -18.64 -28.75
C PHE A 217 0.62 -17.36 -28.09
N LYS A 218 1.72 -17.47 -27.33
CA LYS A 218 2.36 -16.32 -26.70
C LYS A 218 2.86 -15.33 -27.75
N ALA A 219 3.53 -15.81 -28.79
CA ALA A 219 4.04 -15.00 -29.89
C ALA A 219 2.91 -14.28 -30.64
N GLU A 220 1.84 -14.99 -30.97
CA GLU A 220 0.67 -14.42 -31.67
C GLU A 220 -0.04 -13.36 -30.82
N SER A 221 -0.19 -13.62 -29.52
CA SER A 221 -0.80 -12.68 -28.57
C SER A 221 0.06 -11.43 -28.40
N MET A 222 1.38 -11.58 -28.29
CA MET A 222 2.32 -10.45 -28.25
C MET A 222 2.28 -9.64 -29.54
N TYR A 223 2.29 -10.31 -30.70
CA TYR A 223 2.21 -9.68 -32.01
C TYR A 223 0.91 -8.87 -32.16
N THR A 224 -0.22 -9.45 -31.74
CA THR A 224 -1.52 -8.78 -31.79
C THR A 224 -1.57 -7.57 -30.85
N ASN A 225 -1.03 -7.67 -29.64
CA ASN A 225 -0.92 -6.54 -28.72
C ASN A 225 -0.05 -5.41 -29.30
N ALA A 226 1.12 -5.76 -29.85
CA ALA A 226 2.02 -4.81 -30.50
C ALA A 226 1.37 -4.12 -31.71
N LYS A 227 0.59 -4.87 -32.50
CA LYS A 227 -0.19 -4.32 -33.61
C LYS A 227 -1.23 -3.32 -33.11
N GLN A 228 -1.92 -3.60 -32.00
CA GLN A 228 -2.90 -2.69 -31.42
C GLN A 228 -2.24 -1.37 -30.95
N ILE A 229 -1.11 -1.45 -30.27
CA ILE A 229 -0.32 -0.28 -29.85
C ILE A 229 0.16 0.52 -31.08
N LEU A 230 0.57 -0.16 -32.14
CA LEU A 230 0.97 0.47 -33.39
C LEU A 230 -0.20 1.22 -34.05
N GLU A 231 -1.41 0.65 -34.06
CA GLU A 231 -2.59 1.34 -34.60
C GLU A 231 -2.94 2.60 -33.79
N GLN A 232 -2.81 2.55 -32.46
CA GLN A 232 -2.95 3.74 -31.61
C GLN A 232 -1.92 4.80 -31.99
N PHE A 233 -0.64 4.41 -32.11
CA PHE A 233 0.43 5.32 -32.53
C PHE A 233 0.18 5.95 -33.90
N LYS A 234 -0.30 5.17 -34.88
CA LYS A 234 -0.65 5.70 -36.21
C LYS A 234 -1.74 6.76 -36.12
N VAL A 235 -2.84 6.49 -35.41
CA VAL A 235 -3.95 7.45 -35.26
C VAL A 235 -3.49 8.70 -34.50
N THR A 236 -2.72 8.54 -33.42
CA THR A 236 -2.15 9.67 -32.67
C THR A 236 -1.16 10.48 -33.50
N SER A 237 -0.33 9.83 -34.33
CA SER A 237 0.63 10.51 -35.21
C SER A 237 -0.06 11.30 -36.32
N ILE A 238 -1.14 10.77 -36.90
CA ILE A 238 -1.99 11.48 -37.88
C ILE A 238 -2.66 12.67 -37.21
N HIS A 239 -3.20 12.47 -36.00
CA HIS A 239 -3.81 13.55 -35.22
C HIS A 239 -2.79 14.66 -34.92
N PHE A 240 -1.58 14.31 -34.51
CA PHE A 240 -0.49 15.26 -34.28
C PHE A 240 -0.07 15.99 -35.56
N SER A 241 -0.03 15.29 -36.71
CA SER A 241 0.32 15.88 -38.00
C SER A 241 -0.76 16.81 -38.56
N TYR A 242 -2.04 16.59 -38.24
CA TYR A 242 -3.17 17.42 -38.71
C TYR A 242 -3.54 18.54 -37.74
N ASN A 243 -3.34 18.33 -36.44
CA ASN A 243 -3.49 19.35 -35.40
C ASN A 243 -2.12 19.88 -34.99
N THR A 244 -1.41 20.54 -35.91
CA THR A 244 -0.35 21.48 -35.55
C THR A 244 -0.97 22.74 -34.97
N ASP A 245 -1.63 22.63 -33.82
CA ASP A 245 -1.95 23.81 -33.02
C ASP A 245 -0.71 24.17 -32.19
N ILE A 246 0.23 24.83 -32.87
CA ILE A 246 1.49 25.35 -32.31
C ILE A 246 1.18 26.43 -31.25
N THR A 247 -0.08 26.85 -31.08
CA THR A 247 -0.47 27.85 -30.07
C THR A 247 -0.47 27.32 -28.64
N GLN A 248 -0.42 26.00 -28.42
CA GLN A 248 -0.32 25.44 -27.06
C GLN A 248 1.13 25.25 -26.55
N PHE A 249 2.15 25.44 -27.40
CA PHE A 249 3.51 25.67 -26.91
C PHE A 249 3.67 27.15 -26.52
N ARG A 250 2.96 27.57 -25.46
CA ARG A 250 3.39 28.76 -24.73
C ARG A 250 4.69 28.38 -24.02
N GLN A 251 5.82 28.93 -24.48
CA GLN A 251 7.04 28.96 -23.67
C GLN A 251 6.67 29.56 -22.31
N LEU A 252 6.79 28.76 -21.25
CA LEU A 252 6.72 29.28 -19.88
C LEU A 252 7.84 30.31 -19.72
N CYS A 253 7.47 31.59 -19.76
CA CYS A 253 8.36 32.68 -19.41
C CYS A 253 8.60 32.61 -17.90
N LEU A 254 9.83 32.95 -17.47
CA LEU A 254 10.24 32.94 -16.06
C LEU A 254 9.30 33.78 -15.15
N ASP A 255 8.53 34.71 -15.73
CA ASP A 255 7.59 35.56 -15.02
C ASP A 255 6.25 34.89 -14.66
N ASP A 256 5.81 33.84 -15.38
CA ASP A 256 4.56 33.11 -15.07
C ASP A 256 4.73 32.21 -13.84
N ILE A 257 5.90 31.57 -13.68
CA ILE A 257 6.26 30.78 -12.48
C ILE A 257 6.37 31.70 -11.25
N ARG A 258 6.90 32.90 -11.43
CA ARG A 258 7.03 33.90 -10.36
C ARG A 258 5.68 34.42 -9.85
N ARG A 259 4.66 34.53 -10.71
CA ARG A 259 3.30 34.91 -10.32
C ARG A 259 2.52 33.79 -9.61
N ALA A 260 2.70 32.53 -10.02
CA ALA A 260 2.09 31.37 -9.36
C ALA A 260 2.65 31.15 -7.94
N PHE A 261 3.96 31.41 -7.74
CA PHE A 261 4.60 31.32 -6.43
C PHE A 261 4.08 32.39 -5.44
N PHE A 262 3.79 33.61 -5.93
CA PHE A 262 3.31 34.72 -5.08
C PHE A 262 1.82 34.67 -4.75
N LEU A 263 0.96 34.16 -5.63
CA LEU A 263 -0.50 34.13 -5.40
C LEU A 263 -1.02 32.92 -4.62
N ILE A 264 -0.28 31.81 -4.60
CA ILE A 264 -0.76 30.54 -4.01
C ILE A 264 0.03 30.19 -2.74
N PHE A 265 1.34 30.44 -2.73
CA PHE A 265 2.21 29.97 -1.64
C PHE A 265 2.10 30.84 -0.38
N ILE A 266 1.98 32.16 -0.53
CA ILE A 266 1.93 33.11 0.60
C ILE A 266 0.62 33.00 1.42
N PRO A 267 -0.58 32.88 0.81
CA PRO A 267 -1.81 32.64 1.57
C PRO A 267 -1.82 31.27 2.25
N PHE A 268 -1.24 30.24 1.62
CA PHE A 268 -1.18 28.89 2.17
C PHE A 268 -0.25 28.80 3.39
N VAL A 269 0.90 29.48 3.35
CA VAL A 269 1.83 29.58 4.49
C VAL A 269 1.23 30.43 5.62
N LEU A 270 0.50 31.52 5.31
CA LEU A 270 -0.21 32.31 6.34
C LEU A 270 -1.33 31.52 7.03
N VAL A 271 -2.08 30.70 6.29
CA VAL A 271 -3.12 29.83 6.84
C VAL A 271 -2.52 28.68 7.65
N MET A 272 -1.41 28.08 7.20
CA MET A 272 -0.67 27.08 7.97
C MET A 272 -0.07 27.64 9.26
N CYS A 273 0.55 28.83 9.22
CA CYS A 273 1.08 29.49 10.42
C CYS A 273 -0.03 29.89 11.41
N ALA A 274 -1.19 30.32 10.92
CA ALA A 274 -2.35 30.59 11.77
C ALA A 274 -2.93 29.31 12.38
N PHE A 275 -2.94 28.20 11.62
CA PHE A 275 -3.42 26.90 12.09
C PHE A 275 -2.48 26.27 13.14
N GLU A 276 -1.15 26.33 12.95
CA GLU A 276 -0.17 25.90 13.96
C GLU A 276 -0.22 26.76 15.23
N ALA A 277 -0.44 28.07 15.11
CA ALA A 277 -0.61 28.96 16.28
C ALA A 277 -1.89 28.66 17.08
N VAL A 278 -2.97 28.23 16.40
CA VAL A 278 -4.24 27.81 17.03
C VAL A 278 -4.13 26.41 17.63
N GLN A 279 -3.41 25.47 16.99
CA GLN A 279 -3.14 24.15 17.58
C GLN A 279 -2.26 24.25 18.83
N LEU A 280 -1.23 25.11 18.84
CA LEU A 280 -0.40 25.31 20.04
C LEU A 280 -1.15 25.93 21.22
N THR A 281 -2.22 26.69 20.97
CA THR A 281 -3.01 27.35 22.03
C THR A 281 -4.19 26.51 22.53
N THR A 282 -4.64 25.51 21.76
CA THR A 282 -5.84 24.71 22.10
C THR A 282 -5.56 23.30 22.60
N GLN A 283 -4.34 22.77 22.47
CA GLN A 283 -4.06 21.34 22.70
C GLN A 283 -3.16 20.96 23.89
N LEU A 284 -2.81 21.82 24.86
CA LEU A 284 -2.14 21.29 26.06
C LEU A 284 -2.62 21.87 27.39
N SER A 285 -3.49 21.08 28.02
CA SER A 285 -3.65 21.02 29.46
C SER A 285 -2.32 20.68 30.15
N SER A 286 -1.91 21.56 31.07
CA SER A 286 -0.95 21.41 32.17
C SER A 286 -0.34 20.01 32.40
N LYS A 287 0.99 19.89 32.23
CA LYS A 287 1.97 19.33 33.20
C LYS A 287 3.36 19.10 32.57
N SER A 288 4.29 20.04 32.76
CA SER A 288 5.72 19.78 33.09
C SER A 288 6.59 21.03 32.87
N ILE A 289 7.36 21.40 33.89
CA ILE A 289 8.28 22.56 33.94
C ILE A 289 9.33 22.55 32.80
N SER A 290 9.62 21.38 32.20
CA SER A 290 10.54 21.25 31.07
C SER A 290 10.11 22.04 29.82
N HIS A 291 8.80 22.24 29.63
CA HIS A 291 8.26 22.93 28.46
C HIS A 291 8.45 24.45 28.54
N TYR A 292 8.38 25.02 29.75
CA TYR A 292 8.64 26.45 29.96
C TYR A 292 10.10 26.81 29.64
N VAL A 293 11.05 25.93 29.96
CA VAL A 293 12.48 26.16 29.68
C VAL A 293 12.75 26.13 28.17
N ILE A 294 12.16 25.18 27.44
CA ILE A 294 12.33 25.08 25.98
C ILE A 294 11.71 26.29 25.27
N VAL A 295 10.52 26.73 25.70
CA VAL A 295 9.85 27.91 25.12
C VAL A 295 10.60 29.21 25.44
N MET A 296 11.16 29.35 26.65
CA MET A 296 12.03 30.48 27.00
C MET A 296 13.35 30.50 26.20
N CYS A 297 13.99 29.36 25.98
CA CYS A 297 15.20 29.29 25.16
C CYS A 297 14.92 29.65 23.69
N MET A 298 13.81 29.17 23.13
CA MET A 298 13.41 29.48 21.75
C MET A 298 13.07 30.96 21.56
N THR A 299 12.43 31.59 22.54
CA THR A 299 12.11 33.03 22.49
C THR A 299 13.36 33.92 22.60
N ILE A 300 14.34 33.55 23.42
CA ILE A 300 15.62 34.28 23.52
C ILE A 300 16.40 34.21 22.19
N VAL A 301 16.44 33.05 21.53
CA VAL A 301 17.11 32.88 20.24
C VAL A 301 16.43 33.70 19.14
N LEU A 302 15.10 33.75 19.13
CA LEU A 302 14.35 34.55 18.15
C LEU A 302 14.55 36.05 18.36
N VAL A 303 14.61 36.53 19.60
CA VAL A 303 14.92 37.94 19.90
C VAL A 303 16.34 38.29 19.50
N PHE A 304 17.30 37.39 19.71
CA PHE A 304 18.70 37.57 19.28
C PHE A 304 18.82 37.64 17.75
N LEU A 305 18.16 36.75 17.01
CA LEU A 305 18.17 36.74 15.55
C LEU A 305 17.48 37.98 14.96
N ASN A 306 16.41 38.48 15.60
CA ASN A 306 15.75 39.72 15.19
C ASN A 306 16.65 40.94 15.45
N GLY A 307 17.38 40.96 16.58
CA GLY A 307 18.39 41.99 16.87
C GLY A 307 19.58 41.95 15.90
N LEU A 308 20.04 40.75 15.51
CA LEU A 308 21.08 40.57 14.50
C LEU A 308 20.62 41.02 13.11
N ALA A 309 19.37 40.72 12.73
CA ALA A 309 18.76 41.18 11.49
C ALA A 309 18.62 42.72 11.46
N GLN A 310 18.25 43.34 12.57
CA GLN A 310 18.21 44.81 12.69
C GLN A 310 19.62 45.45 12.65
N LEU A 311 20.63 44.82 13.26
CA LEU A 311 22.02 45.29 13.22
C LEU A 311 22.62 45.20 11.81
N LEU A 312 22.32 44.13 11.08
CA LEU A 312 22.77 43.91 9.69
C LEU A 312 22.06 44.83 8.68
N THR A 313 20.85 45.29 9.01
CA THR A 313 20.08 46.21 8.14
C THR A 313 20.34 47.70 8.43
N THR A 314 20.87 48.05 9.61
CA THR A 314 21.18 49.45 9.98
C THR A 314 22.66 49.84 9.83
N LYS A 315 23.61 48.90 9.72
CA LYS A 315 25.03 49.21 9.43
C LYS A 315 25.37 48.94 7.96
N LYS A 316 25.69 49.99 7.20
CA LYS A 316 26.33 49.88 5.87
C LYS A 316 27.71 49.22 6.03
N LEU A 317 27.80 47.91 5.73
CA LEU A 317 29.06 47.18 5.61
C LEU A 317 29.81 47.66 4.36
N GLY A 318 30.81 48.52 4.53
CA GLY A 318 31.71 48.95 3.47
C GLY A 318 32.70 47.84 3.12
N LEU A 319 32.45 47.10 2.05
CA LEU A 319 33.40 46.16 1.47
C LEU A 319 34.50 46.96 0.74
N CYS A 320 35.74 46.76 1.16
CA CYS A 320 36.94 47.32 0.55
C CYS A 320 37.10 46.76 -0.89
N GLY A 321 36.62 47.51 -1.89
CA GLY A 321 36.86 47.24 -3.29
C GLY A 321 38.11 47.97 -3.78
N GLN A 322 39.10 47.24 -4.26
CA GLN A 322 40.24 47.84 -4.97
C GLN A 322 39.80 48.40 -6.34
N PRO A 323 40.33 49.56 -6.77
CA PRO A 323 40.00 50.13 -8.07
C PRO A 323 40.67 49.36 -9.20
N LYS A 324 39.89 48.90 -10.19
CA LYS A 324 40.44 48.49 -11.49
C LYS A 324 40.89 49.73 -12.24
N SER A 325 42.19 49.85 -12.50
CA SER A 325 42.79 50.83 -13.39
C SER A 325 42.34 50.55 -14.83
N HIS A 326 41.73 51.54 -15.47
CA HIS A 326 41.57 51.55 -16.93
C HIS A 326 42.90 51.88 -17.59
N LEU A 327 43.28 51.09 -18.58
CA LEU A 327 44.38 51.40 -19.50
C LEU A 327 43.80 52.19 -20.68
N ILE A 328 44.54 53.22 -21.07
CA ILE A 328 44.35 54.25 -22.12
C ILE A 328 43.75 55.55 -21.59
#